data_AF-A0A3D2G1S7-F1
#
_entry.id   AF-A0A3D2G1S7-F1
#
_cell.length_a   1.000
_cell.length_b   1.000
_cell.length_c   1.000
_cell.angle_alpha   90.00
_cell.angle_beta   90.00
_cell.angle_gamma   90.00
#
_symmetry.space_group_name_H-M   'P 1'
#
loop_
_entity.id
_entity.type
_entity.pdbx_description
1 polymer ?
#
loop_
_entity_poly.entity_id
_entity_poly.type
_entity_poly.pdbx_seq_one_letter_code
_entity_poly.pdbx_strand_id
1 'polypeptide(L)' 'MHTQQLTARFPTGDEMNAALADLRRSGAVCHTGAIPYDGLGPSPVLRFSVREADLCLAKAIIRHAGGRV' A
#
# COMPACT_ATOMS: atom_id res chain seq x y z
N MET A 1 3.03 16.39 -12.44
CA MET A 1 3.30 14.97 -12.10
C MET A 1 1.95 14.29 -11.89
N HIS A 2 1.58 13.29 -12.68
CA HIS A 2 0.27 12.62 -12.55
C HIS A 2 0.38 11.50 -11.52
N THR A 3 -0.47 11.55 -10.49
CA THR A 3 -0.51 10.56 -9.40
C THR A 3 -1.88 9.92 -9.35
N GLN A 4 -1.93 8.62 -9.08
CA GLN A 4 -3.16 7.87 -8.86
C GLN A 4 -3.29 7.49 -7.39
N GLN A 5 -4.51 7.50 -6.87
CA GLN A 5 -4.79 7.02 -5.53
C GLN A 5 -5.14 5.53 -5.57
N LEU A 6 -4.44 4.73 -4.76
CA LEU A 6 -4.70 3.31 -4.60
C LEU A 6 -5.18 3.02 -3.18
N THR A 7 -6.02 1.99 -3.07
CA THR A 7 -6.47 1.43 -1.81
C THR A 7 -6.16 -0.06 -1.84
N ALA A 8 -5.28 -0.52 -0.96
CA ALA A 8 -4.93 -1.92 -0.83
C ALA A 8 -5.51 -2.50 0.46
N ARG A 9 -6.04 -3.71 0.40
CA ARG A 9 -6.51 -4.48 1.56
C ARG A 9 -5.54 -5.62 1.83
N PHE A 10 -5.27 -5.89 3.09
CA PHE A 10 -4.36 -6.93 3.54
C PHE A 10 -5.07 -7.91 4.49
N PRO A 11 -4.64 -9.19 4.52
CA PRO A 11 -5.16 -10.14 5.50
C PRO A 11 -4.76 -9.78 6.95
N THR A 12 -3.53 -9.29 7.16
CA THR A 12 -2.98 -8.96 8.49
C THR A 12 -2.27 -7.60 8.53
N GLY A 13 -2.10 -7.08 9.76
CA GLY A 13 -1.38 -5.82 9.98
C GLY A 13 0.11 -5.94 9.63
N ASP A 14 0.73 -7.09 9.87
CA ASP A 14 2.12 -7.37 9.52
C ASP A 14 2.36 -7.34 8.01
N GLU A 15 1.46 -7.95 7.22
CA GLU A 15 1.49 -7.89 5.75
C GLU A 15 1.34 -6.45 5.22
N MET A 16 0.42 -5.68 5.79
CA MET A 16 0.28 -4.26 5.47
C MET A 16 1.55 -3.47 5.80
N ASN A 17 2.15 -3.72 6.96
CA ASN A 17 3.38 -3.04 7.40
C ASN A 17 4.57 -3.39 6.52
N ALA A 18 4.71 -4.65 6.11
CA ALA A 18 5.73 -5.10 5.15
C ALA A 18 5.57 -4.39 3.80
N ALA A 19 4.35 -4.38 3.26
CA ALA A 19 4.05 -3.68 2.01
C ALA A 19 4.36 -2.19 2.10
N LEU A 20 4.00 -1.54 3.22
CA LEU A 20 4.28 -0.13 3.45
C LEU A 20 5.80 0.14 3.50
N ALA A 21 6.59 -0.72 4.13
CA ALA A 21 8.03 -0.60 4.19
C ALA A 21 8.67 -0.70 2.79
N ASP A 22 8.23 -1.66 1.97
CA ASP A 22 8.74 -1.86 0.62
C ASP A 22 8.32 -0.73 -0.34
N LEU A 23 7.08 -0.27 -0.22
CA LEU A 23 6.58 0.89 -0.94
C LEU A 23 7.40 2.16 -0.62
N ARG A 24 7.75 2.37 0.66
CA ARG A 24 8.63 3.48 1.06
C ARG A 24 10.05 3.30 0.52
N ARG A 25 10.62 2.09 0.59
CA ARG A 25 11.98 1.80 0.09
C ARG A 25 12.10 2.02 -1.42
N SER A 26 11.07 1.65 -2.17
CA SER A 26 11.04 1.80 -3.64
C SER A 26 10.87 3.24 -4.12
N GLY A 27 10.40 4.15 -3.25
CA GLY A 27 10.07 5.52 -3.66
C GLY A 27 8.87 5.61 -4.60
N ALA A 28 8.08 4.54 -4.75
CA ALA A 28 6.90 4.52 -5.61
C ALA A 28 5.76 5.42 -5.10
N VAL A 29 5.75 5.73 -3.79
CA VAL A 29 4.68 6.47 -3.12
C VAL A 29 5.01 7.96 -3.02
N CYS A 30 4.08 8.82 -3.45
CA CYS A 30 4.18 10.27 -3.27
C CYS A 30 3.58 10.77 -1.95
N HIS A 31 2.53 10.10 -1.46
CA HIS A 31 1.85 10.46 -0.23
C HIS A 31 1.25 9.21 0.41
N THR A 32 1.64 8.88 1.64
CA THR A 32 1.10 7.72 2.36
C THR A 32 0.11 8.21 3.41
N GLY A 33 -1.19 8.04 3.15
CA GLY A 33 -2.22 8.14 4.16
C GLY A 33 -2.48 6.75 4.73
N ALA A 34 -1.55 6.23 5.52
CA ALA A 34 -1.80 4.96 6.20
C ALA A 34 -2.92 5.20 7.21
N ILE A 35 -4.08 4.57 7.00
CA ILE A 35 -5.10 4.50 8.04
C ILE A 35 -4.56 3.44 9.01
N PRO A 36 -4.13 3.79 10.23
CA PRO A 36 -3.62 2.81 11.17
C PRO A 36 -4.70 1.75 11.39
N TYR A 37 -4.32 0.49 11.20
CA TYR A 37 -5.19 -0.64 11.52
C TYR A 37 -5.06 -0.91 13.02
N ASP A 38 -6.07 -0.50 13.79
CA ASP A 38 -6.10 -0.61 15.25
C ASP A 38 -6.51 -2.02 15.75
N GLY A 39 -6.44 -3.05 14.89
CA GLY A 39 -6.75 -4.44 15.26
C GLY A 39 -8.24 -4.74 15.50
N LEU A 40 -9.09 -3.71 15.53
CA LEU A 40 -10.54 -3.79 15.77
C LEU A 40 -11.30 -3.41 14.50
N GLY A 41 -11.26 -4.26 13.47
CA GLY A 41 -12.02 -4.05 12.24
C GLY A 41 -11.74 -5.11 11.17
N PRO A 42 -12.53 -5.15 10.07
CA PRO A 42 -12.23 -6.03 8.95
C PRO A 42 -10.90 -5.62 8.30
N SER A 43 -10.12 -6.62 7.85
CA SER A 43 -8.94 -6.55 6.95
C SER A 43 -8.21 -5.19 6.85
N PRO A 44 -6.95 -5.05 7.31
CA PRO A 44 -6.18 -3.80 7.22
C PRO A 44 -6.20 -3.15 5.84
N VAL A 45 -6.31 -1.82 5.80
CA VAL A 45 -6.41 -1.05 4.55
C VAL A 45 -5.32 0.01 4.48
N LEU A 46 -4.55 0.00 3.39
CA LEU A 46 -3.54 1.01 3.07
C LEU A 46 -4.02 1.90 1.92
N ARG A 47 -4.11 3.21 2.15
CA ARG A 47 -4.47 4.18 1.12
C ARG A 47 -3.29 5.09 0.82
N PHE A 48 -2.91 5.20 -0.44
CA PHE A 48 -1.71 5.94 -0.83
C PHE A 48 -1.79 6.48 -2.25
N SER A 49 -1.01 7.53 -2.52
CA SER A 49 -0.83 8.09 -3.86
C SER A 49 0.45 7.55 -4.47
N VAL A 50 0.36 6.97 -5.66
CA VAL A 50 1.47 6.45 -6.44
C VAL A 50 1.65 7.28 -7.72
N ARG A 51 2.89 7.43 -8.20
CA ARG A 51 3.11 7.97 -9.55
C ARG A 51 2.59 6.98 -10.57
N GLU A 52 2.03 7.46 -11.68
CA GLU A 52 1.54 6.57 -12.74
C GLU A 52 2.64 5.64 -13.28
N ALA A 53 3.86 6.15 -13.43
CA ALA A 53 5.02 5.35 -13.86
C ALA A 53 5.36 4.20 -12.89
N ASP A 54 5.03 4.36 -11.61
CA ASP A 54 5.32 3.38 -10.54
C ASP A 54 4.11 2.49 -10.22
N LEU A 55 3.01 2.61 -10.96
CA LEU A 55 1.75 1.90 -10.68
C LEU A 55 1.94 0.38 -10.71
N CYS A 56 2.67 -0.13 -11.69
CA CYS A 56 2.97 -1.56 -11.82
C CYS A 56 3.82 -2.07 -10.65
N LEU A 57 4.84 -1.30 -10.26
CA LEU A 57 5.71 -1.63 -9.14
C LEU A 57 4.94 -1.64 -7.82
N ALA A 58 4.12 -0.63 -7.57
CA ALA A 58 3.29 -0.58 -6.37
C ALA A 58 2.34 -1.78 -6.28
N LYS A 59 1.63 -2.13 -7.37
CA LYS A 59 0.74 -3.31 -7.40
C LYS A 59 1.51 -4.61 -7.16
N ALA A 60 2.73 -4.73 -7.67
CA ALA A 60 3.58 -5.91 -7.44
C ALA A 60 3.97 -6.04 -5.96
N ILE A 61 4.37 -4.95 -5.31
CA ILE A 61 4.70 -4.92 -3.87
C ILE A 61 3.48 -5.33 -3.04
N ILE A 62 2.30 -4.76 -3.34
CA ILE A 62 1.06 -5.11 -2.64
C ILE A 62 0.77 -6.61 -2.75
N ARG A 63 0.85 -7.19 -3.96
CA ARG A 63 0.59 -8.62 -4.18
C ARG A 63 1.63 -9.51 -3.51
N HIS A 64 2.89 -9.11 -3.51
CA HIS A 64 3.97 -9.85 -2.86
C HIS A 64 3.73 -9.97 -1.35
N ALA A 65 3.24 -8.90 -0.73
CA ALA A 65 2.86 -8.86 0.67
C ALA A 65 1.47 -9.45 0.96
N GLY A 66 0.83 -10.16 0.03
CA GLY A 66 -0.49 -10.79 0.23
C GLY A 66 -1.69 -9.85 0.12
N GLY A 67 -1.46 -8.56 -0.19
CA GLY A 67 -2.51 -7.57 -0.34
C GLY A 67 -3.21 -7.59 -1.70
N ARG A 68 -4.37 -6.92 -1.77
CA ARG A 68 -5.18 -6.75 -2.97
C ARG A 68 -5.53 -5.27 -3.17
N VAL A 69 -5.29 -4.75 -4.38
CA VAL A 69 -5.62 -3.38 -4.81
C VAL A 69 -6.96 -3.37 -5.53
#